data_AF-A0A497C2T0-F1
#
_entry.id   AF-A0A497C2T0-F1
#
_cell.length_a   1.000
_cell.length_b   1.000
_cell.length_c   1.000
_cell.angle_alpha   90.00
_cell.angle_beta   90.00
_cell.angle_gamma   90.00
#
_symmetry.space_group_name_H-M   'P 1'
#
loop_
_entity.id
_entity.type
_entity.pdbx_description
1 polymer ?
#
loop_
_entity_poly.entity_id
_entity_poly.type
_entity_poly.pdbx_seq_one_letter_code
_entity_poly.pdbx_strand_id
1 'polypeptide(L)' 'MEKIEITTRFSGDGKLIPLEFSLGEKTIGILNIGRQWQTKEGKHILVMDTHHNTYHLYFELADLSWYLIRDLKGSPGKV' A
#
# COMPACT_ATOMS: atom_id res chain seq x y z
N MET A 1 -3.56 0.05 -12.35
CA MET A 1 -3.76 0.06 -10.88
C MET A 1 -5.13 -0.55 -10.62
N GLU A 2 -5.31 -1.25 -9.52
CA GLU A 2 -6.59 -1.88 -9.14
C GLU A 2 -7.07 -1.25 -7.84
N LYS A 3 -8.31 -0.75 -7.80
CA LYS A 3 -8.88 -0.18 -6.59
C LYS A 3 -9.15 -1.27 -5.57
N ILE A 4 -8.76 -1.05 -4.32
CA ILE A 4 -8.85 -2.05 -3.24
C ILE A 4 -9.56 -1.47 -2.02
N GLU A 5 -10.22 -2.34 -1.27
CA GLU A 5 -10.60 -2.05 0.11
C GLU A 5 -9.41 -2.31 1.03
N ILE A 6 -9.25 -1.46 2.03
CA ILE A 6 -8.14 -1.54 2.98
C ILE A 6 -8.58 -1.07 4.36
N THR A 7 -8.14 -1.79 5.39
CA THR A 7 -8.24 -1.35 6.76
C THR A 7 -6.95 -0.61 7.11
N THR A 8 -7.07 0.66 7.50
CA THR A 8 -5.93 1.47 7.95
C THR A 8 -6.21 2.04 9.33
N ARG A 9 -5.16 2.12 10.14
CA ARG A 9 -5.18 2.81 11.43
C ARG A 9 -4.49 4.16 11.27
N PHE A 10 -5.13 5.20 11.79
CA PHE A 10 -4.46 6.47 12.06
C PHE A 10 -3.77 6.38 13.42
N SER A 11 -2.46 6.62 13.46
CA SER A 11 -1.76 6.84 14.71
C SER A 11 -2.03 8.24 15.26
N GLY A 12 -1.71 8.45 16.55
CA GLY A 12 -1.91 9.74 17.21
C GLY A 12 -1.08 10.89 16.62
N ASP A 13 -0.06 10.60 15.81
CA ASP A 13 0.73 11.57 15.03
C ASP A 13 0.23 11.73 13.58
N GLY A 14 -0.94 11.17 13.25
CA GLY A 14 -1.58 11.33 11.95
C GLY A 14 -1.02 10.44 10.83
N LYS A 15 -0.13 9.47 11.14
CA LYS A 15 0.35 8.52 10.12
C LYS A 15 -0.71 7.47 9.81
N LEU A 16 -0.84 7.18 8.52
CA LEU A 16 -1.60 6.05 7.99
C LEU A 16 -0.78 4.75 8.11
N ILE A 17 -1.30 3.80 8.88
CA ILE A 17 -0.73 2.46 9.08
C ILE A 17 -1.69 1.44 8.47
N PRO A 18 -1.40 0.89 7.28
CA PRO A 18 -2.24 -0.14 6.70
C PRO A 18 -2.09 -1.46 7.46
N LEU A 19 -3.21 -2.14 7.68
CA LEU A 19 -3.29 -3.38 8.47
C LEU A 19 -3.59 -4.60 7.59
N GLU A 20 -4.53 -4.46 6.65
CA GLU A 20 -4.95 -5.52 5.75
C GLU A 20 -5.69 -4.92 4.55
N PHE A 21 -5.68 -5.62 3.42
CA PHE A 21 -6.43 -5.23 2.23
C PHE A 21 -7.09 -6.42 1.55
N SER A 22 -8.14 -6.15 0.77
CA SER A 22 -8.87 -7.16 0.01
C SER A 22 -8.29 -7.30 -1.40
N LEU A 23 -8.05 -8.53 -1.83
CA LEU A 23 -7.65 -8.89 -3.19
C LEU A 23 -8.56 -10.02 -3.70
N GLY A 24 -9.57 -9.64 -4.49
CA GLY A 24 -10.69 -10.53 -4.79
C GLY A 24 -11.43 -10.91 -3.51
N GLU A 25 -11.62 -12.21 -3.27
CA GLU A 25 -12.27 -12.73 -2.06
C GLU A 25 -11.31 -12.94 -0.89
N LYS A 26 -10.01 -12.62 -1.05
CA LYS A 26 -9.00 -12.84 -0.01
C LYS A 26 -8.66 -11.56 0.73
N THR A 27 -8.63 -11.63 2.05
CA THR A 27 -8.03 -10.59 2.90
C THR A 27 -6.56 -10.90 3.11
N ILE A 28 -5.69 -9.95 2.77
CA ILE A 28 -4.24 -10.04 2.92
C ILE A 28 -3.82 -9.20 4.11
N GLY A 29 -3.40 -9.86 5.18
CA GLY A 29 -2.83 -9.20 6.37
C GLY A 29 -1.42 -8.66 6.08
N ILE A 30 -1.16 -7.43 6.54
CA ILE A 30 0.13 -6.78 6.40
C ILE A 30 0.99 -7.10 7.63
N LEU A 31 2.11 -7.79 7.39
CA LEU A 31 3.11 -8.12 8.40
C LEU A 31 4.11 -6.98 8.61
N ASN A 32 4.54 -6.33 7.52
CA ASN A 32 5.57 -5.30 7.59
C ASN A 32 5.31 -4.18 6.57
N ILE A 33 5.76 -2.97 6.91
CA ILE A 33 5.67 -1.78 6.08
C ILE A 33 7.09 -1.35 5.72
N GLY A 34 7.39 -1.34 4.43
CA GLY A 34 8.67 -0.96 3.87
C GLY A 34 8.74 0.52 3.47
N ARG A 35 9.40 0.78 2.35
CA ARG A 35 9.60 2.14 1.81
C ARG A 35 8.25 2.83 1.59
N GLN A 36 8.20 4.08 2.04
CA GLN A 36 7.08 4.99 1.83
C GLN A 36 7.60 6.27 1.18
N TRP A 37 6.87 6.80 0.21
CA TRP A 37 7.19 8.09 -0.39
C TRP A 37 5.92 8.80 -0.83
N GLN A 38 5.98 10.12 -0.87
CA GLN A 38 4.88 10.98 -1.29
C GLN A 38 5.21 11.62 -2.62
N THR A 39 4.21 11.71 -3.49
CA THR A 39 4.22 12.52 -4.71
C THR A 39 3.18 13.62 -4.58
N LYS A 40 2.98 14.42 -5.64
CA LYS A 40 1.91 15.43 -5.63
C LYS A 40 0.53 14.80 -5.69
N GLU A 41 0.45 13.62 -6.29
CA GLU A 41 -0.78 12.89 -6.59
C GLU A 41 -1.22 12.01 -5.40
N GLY A 42 -0.26 11.48 -4.62
CA GLY A 42 -0.60 10.60 -3.53
C GLY A 42 0.58 10.05 -2.73
N LYS A 43 0.31 9.02 -1.93
CA LYS A 43 1.29 8.34 -1.08
C LYS A 43 1.47 6.90 -1.54
N HIS A 44 2.71 6.51 -1.79
CA HIS A 44 3.08 5.14 -2.08
C HIS A 44 3.62 4.45 -0.83
N ILE A 45 3.28 3.17 -0.69
CA ILE A 45 3.65 2.33 0.46
C ILE A 45 3.96 0.93 -0.06
N LEU A 46 5.17 0.43 0.22
CA LEU A 46 5.45 -1.00 0.07
C LEU A 46 5.05 -1.73 1.36
N VAL A 47 4.30 -2.81 1.22
CA VAL A 47 3.89 -3.66 2.34
C VAL A 47 4.24 -5.11 2.04
N MET A 48 4.42 -5.90 3.09
CA MET A 48 4.71 -7.32 2.98
C MET A 48 3.71 -8.12 3.81
N ASP A 49 3.22 -9.23 3.26
CA ASP A 49 2.30 -10.14 3.96
C ASP A 49 3.05 -11.18 4.83
N THR A 50 2.30 -12.04 5.51
CA THR A 50 2.85 -13.12 6.35
C THR A 50 3.55 -14.23 5.56
N HIS A 51 3.34 -14.29 4.24
CA HIS A 51 4.01 -15.21 3.32
C HIS A 51 5.22 -14.57 2.63
N HIS A 52 5.62 -13.36 3.06
CA HIS A 52 6.73 -12.58 2.50
C HIS A 52 6.50 -12.10 1.05
N ASN A 53 5.26 -12.06 0.57
CA ASN A 53 4.91 -11.40 -0.67
C ASN A 53 4.91 -9.88 -0.46
N THR A 54 5.52 -9.15 -1.38
CA THR A 54 5.54 -7.67 -1.34
C THR A 54 4.50 -7.09 -2.29
N TYR A 55 3.75 -6.09 -1.80
CA TYR A 55 2.72 -5.38 -2.54
C TYR A 55 3.02 -3.87 -2.55
N HIS A 56 2.68 -3.22 -3.65
CA HIS A 56 2.77 -1.77 -3.79
C HIS A 56 1.40 -1.13 -3.68
N LEU A 57 1.14 -0.50 -2.54
CA LEU A 57 -0.08 0.24 -2.28
C LEU A 57 0.12 1.72 -2.62
N TYR A 58 -0.94 2.33 -3.14
CA TYR A 58 -1.00 3.75 -3.45
C TYR A 58 -2.30 4.34 -2.91
N PHE A 59 -2.16 5.41 -2.13
CA PHE A 59 -3.28 6.22 -1.65
C PHE A 59 -3.34 7.49 -2.49
N GLU A 60 -4.40 7.63 -3.28
CA GLU A 60 -4.62 8.77 -4.17
C GLU A 60 -5.34 9.89 -3.43
N LEU A 61 -4.80 11.11 -3.49
CA LEU A 61 -5.38 12.25 -2.77
C LEU A 61 -6.60 12.84 -3.47
N ALA A 62 -6.72 12.67 -4.79
CA ALA A 62 -7.80 13.26 -5.58
C ALA A 62 -9.18 12.67 -5.23
N ASP A 63 -9.22 11.37 -4.94
CA ASP A 63 -10.47 10.64 -4.66
C ASP A 63 -10.45 9.90 -3.30
N LEU A 64 -9.39 10.12 -2.50
CA LEU A 64 -9.17 9.50 -1.20
C LEU A 64 -9.28 7.97 -1.23
N SER A 65 -8.86 7.34 -2.33
CA SER A 65 -9.00 5.90 -2.55
C SER A 65 -7.66 5.17 -2.55
N TRP A 66 -7.73 3.88 -2.29
CA TRP A 66 -6.58 2.98 -2.27
C TRP A 66 -6.51 2.11 -3.50
N TYR A 67 -5.28 1.91 -3.95
CA TYR A 67 -4.97 1.16 -5.16
C TYR A 67 -3.81 0.19 -4.94
N LEU A 68 -3.91 -0.99 -5.54
CA LEU A 68 -2.80 -1.91 -5.75
C LEU A 68 -2.15 -1.64 -7.11
N ILE A 69 -0.83 -1.41 -7.09
CA ILE A 69 -0.01 -1.29 -8.30
C ILE A 69 0.57 -2.66 -8.60
N ARG A 70 0.12 -3.29 -9.70
CA ARG A 70 0.54 -4.63 -10.11
C ARG A 70 1.85 -4.67 -10.93
N ASP A 71 2.29 -3.53 -11.45
CA ASP A 71 3.47 -3.47 -12.32
C ASP A 71 4.69 -3.04 -11.51
N LEU A 72 5.41 -4.01 -10.93
CA LEU A 72 6.74 -3.80 -10.33
C LEU A 72 7.83 -3.64 -11.42
N LYS A 73 7.53 -3.05 -12.58
CA LYS A 73 8.57 -2.60 -13.53
C LYS A 73 9.47 -1.52 -12.93
N GLY A 74 9.09 -0.94 -11.79
CA GLY A 74 9.94 -0.09 -10.98
C GLY A 74 10.34 -0.76 -9.67
N SER A 75 11.24 -1.74 -9.70
CA SER A 75 12.05 -2.04 -8.51
C SER A 75 12.83 -0.78 -8.13
N PRO A 76 12.65 -0.20 -6.93
CA PRO A 76 13.53 0.85 -6.44
C PRO A 76 14.84 0.19 -5.97
N GLY A 77 15.67 -0.26 -6.91
CA GLY A 77 16.85 -1.07 -6.61
C GLY A 77 17.82 -1.28 -7.76
N LYS A 78 17.84 -0.40 -8.76
CA LYS A 78 19.00 -0.28 -9.66
C LYS A 78 19.53 1.14 -9.60
N VAL A 79 20.53 1.34 -8.75
CA VAL A 79 21.53 2.40 -8.87
C VAL A 79 22.86 1.69 -9.03
#